data_AF-A0A5U6FL23-F1
#
_entry.id   AF-A0A5U6FL23-F1
#
_cell.length_a   1.000
_cell.length_b   1.000
_cell.length_c   1.000
_cell.angle_alpha   90.00
_cell.angle_beta   90.00
_cell.angle_gamma   90.00
#
_symmetry.space_group_name_H-M   'P 1'
#
loop_
_entity.id
_entity.type
_entity.pdbx_description
1 polymer ?
#
loop_
_entity_poly.entity_id
_entity_poly.type
_entity_poly.pdbx_seq_one_letter_code
_entity_poly.pdbx_strand_id
1 'polypeptide(L)'
;GTTISGGTLVASNVEALGTGDVTDNATLELNTGGDFDNAISGSGQVVKSGDKTLTLSGINSYTGGTTISGGTLVASNVDALGSGDVTDNATLELNTGGDFDNAIGGTGSVVKSGDKTLTLSGANSYTGGTTISGGTLVASNVEALGSGDVTDNATLELNTGGDFANNIGGTGSVVKSGDKTLTLSGTNSYTGGTTISGGTLVANNVEALGTGDVTNNATLELNTGGDFDNAISGSGQVVKSGDKTLTLSGANSYSGATTISGGTLIATHVNALGTGAIDNRASLLLDASGQFTVTDLTTESGGNTEIGAGSTLQATTLTQKSDSTLTINLDSNTADPVIHAASQVSLAGTLDITGVGDVLDSDPASTDDLDTFTLIASDKTIAGDFEKLTVAGMDADLADFITVDGRIDDTGKQYELTTALTWYADRDDAVTDAHGTFNLTNADGSFAVNTVLENVDATLDPASATGWDGTSLIKQGAGTLILNAENTYTGGTTISGGTLVATNVDALGSG
;
A
#
# COMPACT_ATOMS: atom_id res chain seq x y z
N GLY A 1 0.97 60.47 -24.41
CA GLY A 1 1.03 59.84 -23.10
C GLY A 1 0.28 60.69 -22.11
N THR A 2 -0.28 60.04 -21.09
CA THR A 2 -1.08 60.65 -20.02
C THR A 2 -0.26 60.62 -18.72
N THR A 3 -0.20 61.72 -17.97
CA THR A 3 0.50 61.75 -16.67
C THR A 3 -0.49 62.05 -15.55
N ILE A 4 -0.54 61.17 -14.56
CA ILE A 4 -1.31 61.34 -13.32
C ILE A 4 -0.30 61.60 -12.20
N SER A 5 -0.30 62.83 -11.67
CA SER A 5 0.64 63.23 -10.59
C SER A 5 -0.01 63.26 -9.21
N GLY A 6 -1.33 63.10 -9.12
CA GLY A 6 -2.10 63.18 -7.88
C GLY A 6 -3.59 62.91 -8.10
N GLY A 7 -4.28 62.48 -7.05
CA GLY A 7 -5.71 62.16 -7.09
C GLY A 7 -6.05 60.88 -7.86
N THR A 8 -7.32 60.73 -8.23
CA THR A 8 -7.83 59.57 -8.99
C THR A 8 -8.28 60.02 -10.38
N LEU A 9 -7.72 59.42 -11.43
CA LEU A 9 -8.24 59.54 -12.78
C LEU A 9 -9.17 58.35 -13.06
N VAL A 10 -10.45 58.62 -13.25
CA VAL A 10 -11.44 57.60 -13.62
C VAL A 10 -11.64 57.58 -15.14
N ALA A 11 -11.27 56.49 -15.79
CA ALA A 11 -11.53 56.23 -17.20
C ALA A 11 -12.74 55.29 -17.35
N SER A 12 -13.85 55.83 -17.84
CA SER A 12 -15.06 55.05 -18.16
C SER A 12 -15.08 54.49 -19.59
N ASN A 13 -14.02 54.73 -20.35
CA ASN A 13 -13.76 54.15 -21.67
C ASN A 13 -12.23 54.08 -21.87
N VAL A 14 -11.70 52.93 -22.30
CA VAL A 14 -10.26 52.73 -22.57
C VAL A 14 -9.73 53.71 -23.63
N GLU A 15 -10.55 54.02 -24.65
CA GLU A 15 -10.17 54.94 -25.73
C GLU A 15 -10.00 56.38 -25.24
N ALA A 16 -10.59 56.73 -24.09
CA ALA A 16 -10.49 58.09 -23.53
C ALA A 16 -9.07 58.44 -23.05
N LEU A 17 -8.22 57.42 -22.82
CA LEU A 17 -6.81 57.60 -22.45
C LEU A 17 -5.88 57.74 -23.66
N GLY A 18 -6.42 57.60 -24.88
CA GLY A 18 -5.66 57.65 -26.14
C GLY A 18 -4.78 56.41 -26.33
N THR A 19 -3.84 56.48 -27.27
CA THR A 19 -2.93 55.38 -27.67
C THR A 19 -1.50 55.57 -27.16
N GLY A 20 -1.31 56.38 -26.12
CA GLY A 20 0.03 56.71 -25.62
C GLY A 20 0.16 56.31 -24.15
N ASP A 21 1.37 55.91 -23.77
CA ASP A 21 1.69 55.42 -22.43
C ASP A 21 1.21 56.32 -21.30
N VAL A 22 0.84 55.69 -20.19
CA VAL A 22 0.39 56.33 -18.96
C VAL A 22 1.54 56.33 -17.94
N THR A 23 1.86 57.49 -17.39
CA THR A 23 2.70 57.61 -16.20
C THR A 23 1.81 57.92 -15.02
N ASP A 24 1.50 56.91 -14.21
CA ASP A 24 0.68 57.01 -13.02
C ASP A 24 1.54 57.06 -11.75
N ASN A 25 1.45 58.17 -11.01
CA ASN A 25 2.05 58.32 -9.69
C ASN A 25 0.98 58.53 -8.59
N ALA A 26 -0.29 58.23 -8.88
CA ALA A 26 -1.39 58.31 -7.91
C ALA A 26 -2.37 57.14 -8.08
N THR A 27 -3.57 57.37 -8.62
CA THR A 27 -4.55 56.29 -8.89
C THR A 27 -5.15 56.42 -10.28
N LEU A 28 -4.99 55.36 -11.09
CA LEU A 28 -5.72 55.17 -12.35
C LEU A 28 -6.87 54.17 -12.14
N GLU A 29 -8.12 54.65 -12.18
CA GLU A 29 -9.30 53.80 -12.09
C GLU A 29 -9.90 53.53 -13.49
N LEU A 30 -9.91 52.27 -13.90
CA LEU A 30 -10.48 51.75 -15.14
C LEU A 30 -11.89 51.20 -14.86
N ASN A 31 -12.89 52.06 -14.94
CA ASN A 31 -14.31 51.70 -14.81
C ASN A 31 -14.93 51.41 -16.19
N THR A 32 -14.36 50.44 -16.90
CA THR A 32 -14.73 50.09 -18.28
C THR A 32 -14.40 48.63 -18.56
N GLY A 33 -14.84 48.14 -19.72
CA GLY A 33 -14.29 46.95 -20.37
C GLY A 33 -13.55 47.30 -21.66
N GLY A 34 -13.13 46.27 -22.40
CA GLY A 34 -12.39 46.40 -23.66
C GLY A 34 -10.91 46.04 -23.52
N ASP A 35 -10.12 46.35 -24.54
CA ASP A 35 -8.68 46.09 -24.55
C ASP A 35 -7.90 47.38 -24.30
N PHE A 36 -6.94 47.33 -23.39
CA PHE A 36 -6.04 48.43 -23.05
C PHE A 36 -4.58 47.98 -23.22
N ASP A 37 -3.95 48.50 -24.27
CA ASP A 37 -2.62 48.10 -24.75
C ASP A 37 -1.50 49.09 -24.41
N ASN A 38 -1.85 50.29 -23.91
CA ASN A 38 -0.87 51.28 -23.48
C ASN A 38 -0.04 50.77 -22.30
N ALA A 39 1.27 51.08 -22.28
CA ALA A 39 2.11 50.82 -21.12
C ALA A 39 1.79 51.80 -19.98
N ILE A 40 1.77 51.29 -18.76
CA ILE A 40 1.57 52.04 -17.52
C ILE A 40 2.87 51.96 -16.71
N SER A 41 3.35 53.11 -16.24
CA SER A 41 4.59 53.28 -15.46
C SER A 41 4.36 54.17 -14.25
N GLY A 42 5.26 54.16 -13.28
CA GLY A 42 5.24 55.06 -12.13
C GLY A 42 4.87 54.38 -10.80
N SER A 43 4.72 55.16 -9.72
CA SER A 43 4.48 54.61 -8.39
C SER A 43 3.00 54.44 -8.01
N GLY A 44 2.09 54.73 -8.93
CA GLY A 44 0.64 54.75 -8.70
C GLY A 44 0.00 53.37 -8.69
N GLN A 45 -1.26 53.35 -8.25
CA GLN A 45 -2.12 52.17 -8.18
C GLN A 45 -3.09 52.14 -9.36
N VAL A 46 -3.23 50.97 -9.98
CA VAL A 46 -4.28 50.69 -10.98
C VAL A 46 -5.48 50.07 -10.29
N VAL A 47 -6.69 50.58 -10.54
CA VAL A 47 -7.95 50.07 -9.99
C VAL A 47 -8.88 49.66 -11.12
N LYS A 48 -9.34 48.41 -11.14
CA LYS A 48 -10.39 47.92 -12.04
C LYS A 48 -11.72 47.81 -11.28
N SER A 49 -12.65 48.71 -11.53
CA SER A 49 -13.93 48.82 -10.78
C SER A 49 -15.20 48.52 -11.57
N GLY A 50 -15.15 48.51 -12.91
CA GLY A 50 -16.34 48.27 -13.74
C GLY A 50 -16.75 46.79 -13.80
N ASP A 51 -18.02 46.49 -14.06
CA ASP A 51 -18.52 45.09 -14.06
C ASP A 51 -18.12 44.26 -15.29
N LYS A 52 -17.53 44.90 -16.31
CA LYS A 52 -17.18 44.26 -17.59
C LYS A 52 -15.79 43.62 -17.56
N THR A 53 -15.47 42.83 -18.56
CA THR A 53 -14.12 42.33 -18.83
C THR A 53 -13.24 43.45 -19.40
N LEU A 54 -12.08 43.67 -18.79
CA LEU A 54 -11.01 44.54 -19.27
C LEU A 54 -9.76 43.70 -19.51
N THR A 55 -9.17 43.81 -20.70
CA THR A 55 -7.88 43.18 -21.01
C THR A 55 -6.76 44.20 -20.87
N LEU A 56 -5.76 43.91 -20.05
CA LEU A 56 -4.48 44.61 -20.02
C LEU A 56 -3.45 43.82 -20.81
N SER A 57 -2.94 44.42 -21.88
CA SER A 57 -1.93 43.82 -22.76
C SER A 57 -0.64 44.63 -22.86
N GLY A 58 -0.62 45.86 -22.34
CA GLY A 58 0.60 46.65 -22.22
C GLY A 58 1.65 45.97 -21.32
N ILE A 59 2.92 46.24 -21.58
CA ILE A 59 4.03 45.84 -20.69
C ILE A 59 4.14 46.94 -19.62
N ASN A 60 3.74 46.62 -18.40
CA ASN A 60 3.57 47.61 -17.36
C ASN A 60 4.70 47.53 -16.32
N SER A 61 5.09 48.69 -15.79
CA SER A 61 6.20 48.85 -14.83
C SER A 61 5.81 49.66 -13.61
N TYR A 62 4.50 49.83 -13.37
CA TYR A 62 4.02 50.52 -12.18
C TYR A 62 4.20 49.66 -10.93
N THR A 63 4.41 50.31 -9.79
CA THR A 63 4.78 49.63 -8.54
C THR A 63 3.73 49.73 -7.43
N GLY A 64 2.70 50.57 -7.58
CA GLY A 64 1.68 50.79 -6.53
C GLY A 64 0.60 49.69 -6.42
N GLY A 65 0.72 48.63 -7.21
CA GLY A 65 -0.17 47.47 -7.19
C GLY A 65 -1.46 47.65 -7.99
N THR A 66 -2.23 46.58 -8.03
CA THR A 66 -3.49 46.50 -8.78
C THR A 66 -4.64 46.12 -7.84
N THR A 67 -5.75 46.86 -7.87
CA THR A 67 -6.99 46.46 -7.16
C THR A 67 -8.06 46.10 -8.17
N ILE A 68 -8.66 44.92 -8.04
CA ILE A 68 -9.81 44.47 -8.84
C ILE A 68 -11.01 44.44 -7.90
N SER A 69 -11.96 45.35 -8.09
CA SER A 69 -13.17 45.47 -7.27
C SER A 69 -14.44 45.06 -8.00
N GLY A 70 -14.39 44.84 -9.33
CA GLY A 70 -15.53 44.41 -10.12
C GLY A 70 -15.14 43.81 -11.48
N GLY A 71 -16.04 42.97 -12.01
CA GLY A 71 -15.89 42.31 -13.30
C GLY A 71 -14.65 41.40 -13.40
N THR A 72 -14.14 41.25 -14.62
CA THR A 72 -12.93 40.46 -14.91
C THR A 72 -11.80 41.37 -15.38
N LEU A 73 -10.61 41.17 -14.83
CA LEU A 73 -9.36 41.73 -15.37
C LEU A 73 -8.58 40.61 -16.04
N VAL A 74 -8.33 40.72 -17.35
CA VAL A 74 -7.52 39.77 -18.11
C VAL A 74 -6.12 40.34 -18.25
N ALA A 75 -5.11 39.61 -17.78
CA ALA A 75 -3.70 39.89 -18.01
C ALA A 75 -3.19 39.01 -19.16
N SER A 76 -2.83 39.62 -20.28
CA SER A 76 -2.38 38.90 -21.49
C SER A 76 -0.88 38.62 -21.53
N ASN A 77 -0.12 39.12 -20.55
CA ASN A 77 1.30 38.85 -20.34
C ASN A 77 1.63 38.98 -18.84
N VAL A 78 2.76 38.45 -18.38
CA VAL A 78 3.12 38.48 -16.95
C VAL A 78 3.43 39.89 -16.43
N ASP A 79 3.92 40.78 -17.30
CA ASP A 79 4.20 42.18 -16.96
C ASP A 79 2.95 43.07 -17.03
N ALA A 80 1.77 42.51 -17.36
CA ALA A 80 0.55 43.31 -17.55
C ALA A 80 0.05 43.95 -16.26
N LEU A 81 0.46 43.47 -15.08
CA LEU A 81 0.00 43.99 -13.79
C LEU A 81 1.08 44.77 -13.00
N GLY A 82 2.18 45.14 -13.67
CA GLY A 82 3.31 45.80 -13.02
C GLY A 82 3.97 44.88 -11.98
N SER A 83 4.68 45.46 -11.01
CA SER A 83 5.45 44.71 -10.01
C SER A 83 4.88 44.78 -8.59
N GLY A 84 3.69 45.38 -8.42
CA GLY A 84 3.05 45.53 -7.10
C GLY A 84 1.99 44.46 -6.84
N ASP A 85 1.63 44.27 -5.57
CA ASP A 85 0.62 43.29 -5.16
C ASP A 85 -0.73 43.50 -5.85
N VAL A 86 -1.46 42.40 -6.03
CA VAL A 86 -2.82 42.38 -6.57
C VAL A 86 -3.81 42.14 -5.43
N THR A 87 -4.72 43.08 -5.22
CA THR A 87 -5.91 42.89 -4.38
C THR A 87 -7.09 42.52 -5.27
N ASP A 88 -7.41 41.23 -5.38
CA ASP A 88 -8.52 40.72 -6.18
C ASP A 88 -9.75 40.46 -5.31
N ASN A 89 -10.83 41.19 -5.56
CA ASN A 89 -12.16 40.99 -4.98
C ASN A 89 -13.22 40.64 -6.03
N ALA A 90 -12.80 40.29 -7.26
CA ALA A 90 -13.69 39.85 -8.32
C ALA A 90 -13.06 38.68 -9.08
N THR A 91 -12.62 38.87 -10.33
CA THR A 91 -11.94 37.82 -11.11
C THR A 91 -10.67 38.37 -11.77
N LEU A 92 -9.54 37.75 -11.46
CA LEU A 92 -8.30 37.89 -12.21
C LEU A 92 -8.14 36.71 -13.19
N GLU A 93 -8.10 36.99 -14.49
CA GLU A 93 -7.79 36.01 -15.53
C GLU A 93 -6.37 36.19 -16.05
N LEU A 94 -5.54 35.17 -15.91
CA LEU A 94 -4.17 35.09 -16.40
C LEU A 94 -4.15 34.30 -17.72
N ASN A 95 -4.22 35.04 -18.83
CA ASN A 95 -4.16 34.48 -20.19
C ASN A 95 -2.74 34.62 -20.76
N THR A 96 -1.77 34.01 -20.07
CA THR A 96 -0.34 34.11 -20.42
C THR A 96 0.43 32.85 -20.01
N GLY A 97 1.70 32.79 -20.41
CA GLY A 97 2.72 31.96 -19.77
C GLY A 97 3.90 32.79 -19.25
N GLY A 98 4.84 32.14 -18.58
CA GLY A 98 5.97 32.78 -17.89
C GLY A 98 5.83 32.71 -16.37
N ASP A 99 6.60 33.51 -15.65
CA ASP A 99 6.55 33.57 -14.18
C ASP A 99 5.78 34.81 -13.74
N PHE A 100 4.80 34.62 -12.85
CA PHE A 100 4.02 35.68 -12.23
C PHE A 100 4.28 35.66 -10.72
N ASP A 101 5.00 36.68 -10.24
CA ASP A 101 5.57 36.76 -8.91
C ASP A 101 4.81 37.70 -7.96
N ASN A 102 3.91 38.54 -8.48
CA ASN A 102 3.07 39.42 -7.66
C ASN A 102 2.24 38.60 -6.67
N ALA A 103 2.19 39.03 -5.41
CA ALA A 103 1.29 38.44 -4.42
C ALA A 103 -0.16 38.84 -4.73
N ILE A 104 -1.05 37.87 -4.72
CA ILE A 104 -2.49 38.02 -4.94
C ILE A 104 -3.19 37.77 -3.60
N GLY A 105 -3.97 38.74 -3.15
CA GLY A 105 -4.83 38.63 -1.98
C GLY A 105 -6.27 39.02 -2.30
N GLY A 106 -7.16 38.92 -1.30
CA GLY A 106 -8.56 39.32 -1.41
C GLY A 106 -9.54 38.15 -1.55
N THR A 107 -10.78 38.47 -1.88
CA THR A 107 -11.88 37.49 -1.88
C THR A 107 -12.21 36.92 -3.27
N GLY A 108 -11.55 37.43 -4.30
CA GLY A 108 -11.78 37.06 -5.71
C GLY A 108 -11.17 35.72 -6.12
N SER A 109 -11.44 35.36 -7.37
CA SER A 109 -11.04 34.10 -8.00
C SER A 109 -9.97 34.32 -9.07
N VAL A 110 -8.99 33.42 -9.14
CA VAL A 110 -7.98 33.41 -10.19
C VAL A 110 -8.35 32.40 -11.29
N VAL A 111 -8.24 32.80 -12.55
CA VAL A 111 -8.50 31.93 -13.71
C VAL A 111 -7.25 31.86 -14.59
N LYS A 112 -6.72 30.66 -14.82
CA LYS A 112 -5.67 30.39 -15.82
C LYS A 112 -6.33 29.84 -17.09
N SER A 113 -6.39 30.66 -18.14
CA SER A 113 -7.07 30.32 -19.41
C SER A 113 -6.13 30.12 -20.60
N GLY A 114 -4.90 30.65 -20.54
CA GLY A 114 -3.92 30.53 -21.64
C GLY A 114 -3.45 29.09 -21.87
N ASP A 115 -2.98 28.77 -23.07
CA ASP A 115 -2.49 27.44 -23.46
C ASP A 115 -1.05 27.12 -22.98
N LYS A 116 -0.30 28.15 -22.59
CA LYS A 116 1.10 28.04 -22.14
C LYS A 116 1.22 27.61 -20.68
N THR A 117 2.45 27.31 -20.26
CA THR A 117 2.84 27.15 -18.86
C THR A 117 2.94 28.51 -18.17
N LEU A 118 2.23 28.67 -17.05
CA LEU A 118 2.34 29.82 -16.15
C LEU A 118 2.81 29.34 -14.78
N THR A 119 3.86 29.95 -14.24
CA THR A 119 4.30 29.72 -12.87
C THR A 119 3.70 30.80 -11.96
N LEU A 120 2.99 30.40 -10.91
CA LEU A 120 2.69 31.27 -9.78
C LEU A 120 3.74 31.07 -8.69
N SER A 121 4.45 32.14 -8.38
CA SER A 121 5.51 32.16 -7.36
C SER A 121 5.26 33.11 -6.21
N GLY A 122 4.30 34.03 -6.33
CA GLY A 122 3.83 34.86 -5.23
C GLY A 122 3.27 34.00 -4.08
N ALA A 123 3.48 34.46 -2.84
CA ALA A 123 2.82 33.91 -1.66
C ALA A 123 1.40 34.48 -1.60
N ASN A 124 0.42 33.70 -2.03
CA ASN A 124 -0.93 34.20 -2.28
C ASN A 124 -1.86 33.93 -1.09
N SER A 125 -2.81 34.84 -0.88
CA SER A 125 -3.77 34.80 0.24
C SER A 125 -5.23 34.91 -0.19
N TYR A 126 -5.51 34.84 -1.50
CA TYR A 126 -6.88 34.90 -2.00
C TYR A 126 -7.68 33.65 -1.60
N THR A 127 -9.00 33.84 -1.47
CA THR A 127 -9.92 32.81 -0.96
C THR A 127 -10.94 32.32 -1.98
N GLY A 128 -11.12 33.00 -3.11
CA GLY A 128 -12.18 32.68 -4.09
C GLY A 128 -11.91 31.47 -4.99
N GLY A 129 -10.73 30.85 -4.84
CA GLY A 129 -10.34 29.64 -5.59
C GLY A 129 -9.62 29.92 -6.90
N THR A 130 -9.16 28.84 -7.52
CA THR A 130 -8.41 28.85 -8.78
C THR A 130 -9.09 27.98 -9.81
N THR A 131 -9.32 28.48 -11.03
CA THR A 131 -9.78 27.68 -12.17
C THR A 131 -8.69 27.56 -13.22
N ILE A 132 -8.31 26.34 -13.59
CA ILE A 132 -7.35 26.06 -14.67
C ILE A 132 -8.15 25.53 -15.85
N SER A 133 -8.32 26.37 -16.88
CA SER A 133 -9.08 26.02 -18.09
C SER A 133 -8.20 25.58 -19.25
N GLY A 134 -6.89 25.85 -19.20
CA GLY A 134 -5.95 25.53 -20.28
C GLY A 134 -4.49 25.59 -19.86
N GLY A 135 -3.65 24.89 -20.64
CA GLY A 135 -2.20 24.83 -20.43
C GLY A 135 -1.81 24.20 -19.10
N THR A 136 -0.65 24.61 -18.58
CA THR A 136 -0.12 24.17 -17.28
C THR A 136 -0.08 25.35 -16.32
N LEU A 137 -0.57 25.15 -15.10
CA LEU A 137 -0.33 26.05 -13.97
C LEU A 137 0.70 25.40 -13.04
N VAL A 138 1.85 26.03 -12.85
CA VAL A 138 2.90 25.59 -11.93
C VAL A 138 2.78 26.36 -10.62
N ALA A 139 2.57 25.66 -9.51
CA ALA A 139 2.66 26.21 -8.17
C ALA A 139 4.06 25.89 -7.58
N SER A 140 4.85 26.93 -7.34
CA SER A 140 6.24 26.79 -6.84
C SER A 140 6.37 26.79 -5.31
N ASN A 141 5.30 27.16 -4.60
CA ASN A 141 5.16 27.09 -3.14
C ASN A 141 3.71 26.67 -2.78
N VAL A 142 3.48 26.22 -1.54
CA VAL A 142 2.16 25.76 -1.10
C VAL A 142 1.15 26.90 -0.99
N GLU A 143 1.59 28.14 -0.76
CA GLU A 143 0.72 29.31 -0.75
C GLU A 143 0.40 29.85 -2.15
N ALA A 144 0.99 29.32 -3.22
CA ALA A 144 0.88 29.87 -4.57
C ALA A 144 -0.57 29.87 -5.10
N LEU A 145 -1.44 29.00 -4.59
CA LEU A 145 -2.83 28.91 -5.02
C LEU A 145 -3.85 29.49 -4.02
N GLY A 146 -3.38 30.24 -3.02
CA GLY A 146 -4.23 30.75 -1.95
C GLY A 146 -4.89 29.62 -1.15
N SER A 147 -6.08 29.88 -0.60
CA SER A 147 -6.78 28.93 0.30
C SER A 147 -8.09 28.38 -0.25
N GLY A 148 -8.52 28.83 -1.44
CA GLY A 148 -9.75 28.35 -2.08
C GLY A 148 -9.54 27.07 -2.88
N ASP A 149 -10.64 26.39 -3.23
CA ASP A 149 -10.62 25.17 -4.04
C ASP A 149 -10.02 25.42 -5.44
N VAL A 150 -9.44 24.36 -6.02
CA VAL A 150 -8.90 24.34 -7.37
C VAL A 150 -9.84 23.55 -8.28
N THR A 151 -10.35 24.18 -9.33
CA THR A 151 -11.02 23.50 -10.44
C THR A 151 -10.01 23.34 -11.57
N ASP A 152 -9.40 22.16 -11.68
CA ASP A 152 -8.44 21.82 -12.71
C ASP A 152 -9.11 21.07 -13.87
N ASN A 153 -9.15 21.69 -15.05
CA ASN A 153 -9.59 21.06 -16.30
C ASN A 153 -8.43 20.90 -17.31
N ALA A 154 -7.18 21.10 -16.87
CA ALA A 154 -5.99 20.97 -17.71
C ALA A 154 -4.86 20.27 -16.93
N THR A 155 -3.78 20.99 -16.61
CA THR A 155 -2.69 20.45 -15.79
C THR A 155 -2.33 21.41 -14.65
N LEU A 156 -2.42 20.90 -13.42
CA LEU A 156 -1.83 21.49 -12.24
C LEU A 156 -0.48 20.82 -11.93
N GLU A 157 0.62 21.57 -11.98
CA GLU A 157 1.94 21.12 -11.57
C GLU A 157 2.33 21.69 -10.20
N LEU A 158 2.54 20.82 -9.22
CA LEU A 158 3.00 21.14 -7.87
C LEU A 158 4.51 20.93 -7.79
N ASN A 159 5.26 21.98 -8.09
CA ASN A 159 6.71 22.01 -7.97
C ASN A 159 7.13 22.55 -6.60
N THR A 160 6.69 21.87 -5.54
CA THR A 160 6.91 22.32 -4.17
C THR A 160 6.94 21.19 -3.15
N GLY A 161 7.11 21.54 -1.87
CA GLY A 161 6.93 20.65 -0.73
C GLY A 161 6.25 21.37 0.43
N GLY A 162 5.82 20.62 1.44
CA GLY A 162 4.95 21.09 2.52
C GLY A 162 3.55 20.49 2.42
N ASP A 163 2.57 21.10 3.08
CA ASP A 163 1.19 20.59 3.10
C ASP A 163 0.31 21.43 2.16
N PHE A 164 -0.30 20.76 1.17
CA PHE A 164 -1.26 21.35 0.26
C PHE A 164 -2.67 20.86 0.63
N ALA A 165 -3.49 21.79 1.14
CA ALA A 165 -4.77 21.49 1.77
C ALA A 165 -5.99 21.82 0.89
N ASN A 166 -5.80 22.55 -0.21
CA ASN A 166 -6.89 22.93 -1.09
C ASN A 166 -7.48 21.67 -1.75
N ASN A 167 -8.80 21.63 -1.89
CA ASN A 167 -9.44 20.57 -2.66
C ASN A 167 -9.23 20.83 -4.14
N ILE A 168 -8.97 19.77 -4.89
CA ILE A 168 -8.76 19.79 -6.34
C ILE A 168 -9.89 18.95 -6.96
N GLY A 169 -10.65 19.55 -7.86
CA GLY A 169 -11.67 18.87 -8.67
C GLY A 169 -11.48 19.15 -10.16
N GLY A 170 -12.36 18.59 -10.99
CA GLY A 170 -12.36 18.80 -12.45
C GLY A 170 -11.77 17.62 -13.24
N THR A 171 -11.58 17.81 -14.54
CA THR A 171 -11.16 16.72 -15.44
C THR A 171 -9.65 16.67 -15.68
N GLY A 172 -8.91 17.61 -15.11
CA GLY A 172 -7.47 17.79 -15.31
C GLY A 172 -6.61 16.79 -14.55
N SER A 173 -5.29 16.96 -14.72
CA SER A 173 -4.25 16.08 -14.19
C SER A 173 -3.35 16.83 -13.22
N VAL A 174 -2.96 16.15 -12.13
CA VAL A 174 -2.02 16.70 -11.15
C VAL A 174 -0.62 16.11 -11.40
N VAL A 175 0.40 16.98 -11.43
CA VAL A 175 1.81 16.58 -11.58
C VAL A 175 2.59 17.03 -10.36
N LYS A 176 3.21 16.09 -9.64
CA LYS A 176 4.18 16.36 -8.59
C LYS A 176 5.59 16.26 -9.17
N SER A 177 6.24 17.41 -9.41
CA SER A 177 7.57 17.47 -10.04
C SER A 177 8.71 17.90 -9.10
N GLY A 178 8.41 18.58 -7.98
CA GLY A 178 9.45 19.07 -7.08
C GLY A 178 10.18 17.96 -6.32
N ASP A 179 11.44 18.18 -5.93
CA ASP A 179 12.26 17.15 -5.25
C ASP A 179 11.91 16.93 -3.77
N LYS A 180 11.10 17.80 -3.19
CA LYS A 180 10.72 17.77 -1.76
C LYS A 180 9.54 16.84 -1.51
N THR A 181 9.28 16.58 -0.23
CA THR A 181 8.05 15.94 0.23
C THR A 181 6.88 16.92 0.16
N LEU A 182 5.80 16.52 -0.52
CA LEU A 182 4.52 17.24 -0.56
C LEU A 182 3.43 16.35 0.01
N THR A 183 2.64 16.87 0.94
CA THR A 183 1.44 16.21 1.47
C THR A 183 0.21 16.76 0.76
N LEU A 184 -0.56 15.89 0.08
CA LEU A 184 -1.87 16.24 -0.46
C LEU A 184 -2.94 15.82 0.54
N SER A 185 -3.54 16.79 1.22
CA SER A 185 -4.49 16.55 2.31
C SER A 185 -5.96 16.88 1.97
N GLY A 186 -6.20 17.59 0.86
CA GLY A 186 -7.55 17.88 0.37
C GLY A 186 -8.33 16.62 0.02
N THR A 187 -9.66 16.69 0.07
CA THR A 187 -10.55 15.65 -0.43
C THR A 187 -10.74 15.89 -1.92
N ASN A 188 -9.93 15.22 -2.73
CA ASN A 188 -9.84 15.54 -4.14
C ASN A 188 -10.79 14.68 -4.99
N SER A 189 -11.25 15.26 -6.10
CA SER A 189 -12.23 14.63 -7.01
C SER A 189 -11.82 14.75 -8.49
N TYR A 190 -10.59 15.16 -8.77
CA TYR A 190 -10.10 15.25 -10.14
C TYR A 190 -9.94 13.85 -10.76
N THR A 191 -10.19 13.77 -12.07
CA THR A 191 -10.28 12.48 -12.78
C THR A 191 -9.13 12.22 -13.75
N GLY A 192 -8.30 13.22 -14.08
CA GLY A 192 -7.23 13.09 -15.07
C GLY A 192 -5.97 12.37 -14.57
N GLY A 193 -5.96 11.92 -13.31
CA GLY A 193 -4.87 11.16 -12.70
C GLY A 193 -3.76 12.01 -12.11
N THR A 194 -2.82 11.31 -11.48
CA THR A 194 -1.67 11.91 -10.79
C THR A 194 -0.36 11.40 -11.38
N THR A 195 0.56 12.29 -11.76
CA THR A 195 1.93 11.90 -12.14
C THR A 195 2.91 12.37 -11.06
N ILE A 196 3.72 11.45 -10.54
CA ILE A 196 4.79 11.75 -9.58
C ILE A 196 6.13 11.58 -10.30
N SER A 197 6.76 12.70 -10.64
CA SER A 197 8.03 12.74 -11.36
C SER A 197 9.24 12.95 -10.47
N GLY A 198 9.05 13.47 -9.25
CA GLY A 198 10.13 13.80 -8.32
C GLY A 198 9.70 13.86 -6.86
N GLY A 199 10.67 13.65 -5.96
CA GLY A 199 10.49 13.69 -4.51
C GLY A 199 9.50 12.66 -3.97
N THR A 200 8.85 13.00 -2.86
CA THR A 200 7.82 12.19 -2.22
C THR A 200 6.47 12.89 -2.31
N LEU A 201 5.43 12.16 -2.74
CA LEU A 201 4.04 12.58 -2.58
C LEU A 201 3.42 11.76 -1.44
N VAL A 202 2.96 12.44 -0.40
CA VAL A 202 2.24 11.83 0.73
C VAL A 202 0.75 12.03 0.53
N ALA A 203 -0.01 10.94 0.54
CA ALA A 203 -1.47 10.91 0.56
C ALA A 203 -1.95 10.48 1.96
N ASN A 204 -2.62 11.39 2.67
CA ASN A 204 -3.07 11.21 4.05
C ASN A 204 -4.57 10.91 4.20
N ASN A 205 -5.28 10.79 3.08
CA ASN A 205 -6.58 10.16 2.94
C ASN A 205 -6.64 9.45 1.57
N VAL A 206 -7.60 8.55 1.35
CA VAL A 206 -7.69 7.79 0.09
C VAL A 206 -8.14 8.65 -1.08
N GLU A 207 -8.92 9.71 -0.81
CA GLU A 207 -9.38 10.66 -1.82
C GLU A 207 -8.31 11.69 -2.21
N ALA A 208 -7.14 11.71 -1.56
CA ALA A 208 -6.11 12.71 -1.77
C ALA A 208 -5.55 12.70 -3.22
N LEU A 209 -5.65 11.58 -3.92
CA LEU A 209 -5.13 11.43 -5.28
C LEU A 209 -6.21 11.47 -6.36
N GLY A 210 -7.43 11.92 -6.00
CA GLY A 210 -8.58 11.91 -6.90
C GLY A 210 -8.96 10.48 -7.31
N THR A 211 -9.67 10.35 -8.43
CA THR A 211 -10.18 9.04 -8.91
C THR A 211 -9.45 8.52 -10.15
N GLY A 212 -8.41 9.22 -10.60
CA GLY A 212 -7.63 8.82 -11.77
C GLY A 212 -6.37 8.04 -11.39
N ASP A 213 -5.85 7.26 -12.33
CA ASP A 213 -4.66 6.44 -12.13
C ASP A 213 -3.42 7.27 -11.72
N VAL A 214 -2.50 6.60 -11.03
CA VAL A 214 -1.24 7.18 -10.57
C VAL A 214 -0.08 6.66 -11.41
N THR A 215 0.63 7.57 -12.09
CA THR A 215 1.93 7.29 -12.70
C THR A 215 3.03 7.68 -11.71
N ASN A 216 3.59 6.71 -11.00
CA ASN A 216 4.61 6.92 -9.98
C ASN A 216 6.01 6.61 -10.52
N ASN A 217 6.83 7.64 -10.72
CA ASN A 217 8.25 7.52 -11.10
C ASN A 217 9.21 7.96 -9.98
N ALA A 218 8.70 8.23 -8.77
CA ALA A 218 9.50 8.62 -7.60
C ALA A 218 9.00 7.88 -6.34
N THR A 219 8.58 8.56 -5.28
CA THR A 219 8.00 7.92 -4.09
C THR A 219 6.55 8.36 -3.88
N LEU A 220 5.64 7.39 -3.83
CA LEU A 220 4.28 7.55 -3.32
C LEU A 220 4.21 7.00 -1.89
N GLU A 221 3.85 7.84 -0.94
CA GLU A 221 3.63 7.45 0.45
C GLU A 221 2.13 7.51 0.80
N LEU A 222 1.54 6.35 1.10
CA LEU A 222 0.16 6.18 1.53
C LEU A 222 0.12 6.18 3.06
N ASN A 223 -0.05 7.37 3.64
CA ASN A 223 -0.20 7.59 5.07
C ASN A 223 -1.69 7.64 5.46
N THR A 224 -2.44 6.61 5.08
CA THR A 224 -3.89 6.53 5.29
C THR A 224 -4.35 5.09 5.52
N GLY A 225 -5.62 4.92 5.86
CA GLY A 225 -6.36 3.67 5.73
C GLY A 225 -7.62 3.87 4.87
N GLY A 226 -8.39 2.80 4.65
CA GLY A 226 -9.52 2.77 3.72
C GLY A 226 -9.20 1.98 2.45
N ASP A 227 -10.02 2.14 1.42
CA ASP A 227 -9.84 1.44 0.14
C ASP A 227 -9.21 2.39 -0.89
N PHE A 228 -8.14 1.93 -1.53
CA PHE A 228 -7.45 2.64 -2.60
C PHE A 228 -7.49 1.80 -3.88
N ASP A 229 -8.31 2.23 -4.84
CA ASP A 229 -8.66 1.50 -6.05
C ASP A 229 -7.96 2.03 -7.33
N ASN A 230 -7.39 3.23 -7.30
CA ASN A 230 -6.64 3.79 -8.42
C ASN A 230 -5.49 2.86 -8.81
N ALA A 231 -5.29 2.62 -10.11
CA ALA A 231 -4.15 1.84 -10.58
C ALA A 231 -2.86 2.65 -10.45
N ILE A 232 -1.79 2.01 -9.99
CA ILE A 232 -0.46 2.59 -9.84
C ILE A 232 0.48 1.95 -10.87
N SER A 233 1.17 2.78 -11.64
CA SER A 233 2.16 2.36 -12.66
C SER A 233 3.47 3.13 -12.49
N GLY A 234 4.48 2.80 -13.30
CA GLY A 234 5.78 3.50 -13.32
C GLY A 234 6.90 2.79 -12.54
N SER A 235 8.05 3.44 -12.41
CA SER A 235 9.24 2.83 -11.78
C SER A 235 9.43 3.14 -10.30
N GLY A 236 8.53 3.96 -9.73
CA GLY A 236 8.65 4.50 -8.38
C GLY A 236 8.32 3.52 -7.26
N GLN A 237 8.74 3.87 -6.05
CA GLN A 237 8.46 3.15 -4.81
C GLN A 237 7.06 3.52 -4.28
N VAL A 238 6.38 2.53 -3.69
CA VAL A 238 5.18 2.73 -2.87
C VAL A 238 5.52 2.45 -1.40
N VAL A 239 5.14 3.37 -0.51
CA VAL A 239 5.35 3.25 0.94
C VAL A 239 4.00 3.31 1.64
N LYS A 240 3.66 2.27 2.41
CA LYS A 240 2.52 2.28 3.34
C LYS A 240 3.04 2.60 4.75
N SER A 241 2.80 3.81 5.21
CA SER A 241 3.30 4.31 6.52
C SER A 241 2.21 4.58 7.56
N GLY A 242 0.95 4.71 7.15
CA GLY A 242 -0.17 4.96 8.08
C GLY A 242 -0.39 3.81 9.06
N ASP A 243 -0.90 4.10 10.25
CA ASP A 243 -1.16 3.11 11.31
C ASP A 243 -2.42 2.26 11.08
N LYS A 244 -3.31 2.70 10.18
CA LYS A 244 -4.57 2.03 9.84
C LYS A 244 -4.39 0.92 8.80
N THR A 245 -5.46 0.15 8.61
CA THR A 245 -5.61 -0.78 7.49
C THR A 245 -5.89 -0.03 6.19
N LEU A 246 -5.07 -0.29 5.16
CA LEU A 246 -5.28 0.15 3.79
C LEU A 246 -5.54 -1.07 2.90
N THR A 247 -6.63 -1.05 2.15
CA THR A 247 -6.90 -2.03 1.09
C THR A 247 -6.40 -1.46 -0.22
N LEU A 248 -5.50 -2.17 -0.90
CA LEU A 248 -5.04 -1.85 -2.23
C LEU A 248 -5.69 -2.81 -3.23
N SER A 249 -6.64 -2.31 -4.01
CA SER A 249 -7.45 -3.11 -4.93
C SER A 249 -7.15 -2.83 -6.41
N GLY A 250 -6.40 -1.78 -6.71
CA GLY A 250 -5.98 -1.43 -8.07
C GLY A 250 -5.13 -2.52 -8.75
N ALA A 251 -5.33 -2.69 -10.06
CA ALA A 251 -4.50 -3.58 -10.88
C ALA A 251 -3.15 -2.89 -11.20
N ASN A 252 -2.21 -2.96 -10.27
CA ASN A 252 -1.00 -2.16 -10.32
C ASN A 252 0.09 -2.79 -11.21
N SER A 253 0.93 -1.95 -11.81
CA SER A 253 2.01 -2.36 -12.71
C SER A 253 3.34 -1.62 -12.43
N TYR A 254 3.49 -1.03 -11.24
CA TYR A 254 4.73 -0.36 -10.87
C TYR A 254 5.83 -1.38 -10.57
N SER A 255 7.07 -1.02 -10.92
CA SER A 255 8.23 -1.90 -10.77
C SER A 255 9.12 -1.57 -9.57
N GLY A 256 8.91 -0.41 -8.92
CA GLY A 256 9.64 -0.06 -7.71
C GLY A 256 9.16 -0.87 -6.49
N ALA A 257 9.92 -0.80 -5.41
CA ALA A 257 9.64 -1.56 -4.21
C ALA A 257 8.33 -1.11 -3.52
N THR A 258 7.73 -2.03 -2.77
CA THR A 258 6.66 -1.75 -1.79
C THR A 258 7.26 -1.85 -0.39
N THR A 259 7.21 -0.78 0.38
CA THR A 259 7.64 -0.79 1.79
C THR A 259 6.43 -0.62 2.69
N ILE A 260 6.25 -1.52 3.67
CA ILE A 260 5.15 -1.47 4.63
C ILE A 260 5.77 -1.19 5.99
N SER A 261 5.70 0.06 6.45
CA SER A 261 6.31 0.52 7.69
C SER A 261 5.31 0.75 8.84
N GLY A 262 4.01 0.71 8.56
CA GLY A 262 2.97 0.88 9.56
C GLY A 262 1.63 0.27 9.17
N GLY A 263 0.84 -0.08 10.20
CA GLY A 263 -0.52 -0.62 10.07
C GLY A 263 -0.58 -1.91 9.26
N THR A 264 -1.71 -2.12 8.59
CA THR A 264 -1.95 -3.28 7.73
C THR A 264 -2.12 -2.84 6.28
N LEU A 265 -1.50 -3.55 5.35
CA LEU A 265 -1.78 -3.48 3.92
C LEU A 265 -2.51 -4.76 3.50
N ILE A 266 -3.71 -4.63 2.94
CA ILE A 266 -4.47 -5.75 2.36
C ILE A 266 -4.42 -5.60 0.85
N ALA A 267 -3.96 -6.62 0.15
CA ALA A 267 -3.89 -6.67 -1.30
C ALA A 267 -5.04 -7.53 -1.84
N THR A 268 -6.08 -6.90 -2.41
CA THR A 268 -7.30 -7.60 -2.86
C THR A 268 -7.35 -7.86 -4.38
N HIS A 269 -6.23 -7.62 -5.05
CA HIS A 269 -6.02 -7.98 -6.44
C HIS A 269 -4.62 -8.57 -6.60
N VAL A 270 -4.45 -9.61 -7.41
CA VAL A 270 -3.16 -10.33 -7.57
C VAL A 270 -1.99 -9.45 -8.04
N ASN A 271 -2.31 -8.33 -8.70
CA ASN A 271 -1.34 -7.33 -9.15
C ASN A 271 -1.25 -6.11 -8.21
N ALA A 272 -1.94 -6.09 -7.06
CA ALA A 272 -2.03 -4.90 -6.20
C ALA A 272 -0.66 -4.43 -5.69
N LEU A 273 0.34 -5.30 -5.56
CA LEU A 273 1.65 -4.95 -5.01
C LEU A 273 2.70 -4.58 -6.06
N GLY A 274 2.30 -4.44 -7.33
CA GLY A 274 3.23 -4.25 -8.44
C GLY A 274 4.14 -5.47 -8.64
N THR A 275 5.30 -5.28 -9.24
CA THR A 275 6.26 -6.37 -9.52
C THR A 275 7.57 -6.27 -8.73
N GLY A 276 7.75 -5.20 -7.96
CA GLY A 276 8.99 -4.94 -7.23
C GLY A 276 9.18 -5.83 -6.00
N ALA A 277 10.23 -5.54 -5.23
CA ALA A 277 10.47 -6.20 -3.94
C ALA A 277 9.54 -5.64 -2.85
N ILE A 278 9.21 -6.46 -1.86
CA ILE A 278 8.42 -6.10 -0.67
C ILE A 278 9.32 -6.12 0.56
N ASP A 279 9.41 -4.99 1.26
CA ASP A 279 9.98 -4.84 2.60
C ASP A 279 8.83 -4.66 3.61
N ASN A 280 8.41 -5.76 4.25
CA ASN A 280 7.31 -5.77 5.19
C ASN A 280 7.82 -5.68 6.65
N ARG A 281 7.66 -4.50 7.27
CA ARG A 281 8.00 -4.20 8.67
C ARG A 281 6.78 -4.12 9.58
N ALA A 282 5.58 -4.32 9.05
CA ALA A 282 4.33 -4.24 9.77
C ALA A 282 3.44 -5.43 9.36
N SER A 283 2.23 -5.23 8.84
CA SER A 283 1.36 -6.33 8.43
C SER A 283 0.98 -6.27 6.95
N LEU A 284 1.11 -7.40 6.27
CA LEU A 284 0.69 -7.62 4.89
C LEU A 284 -0.28 -8.79 4.84
N LEU A 285 -1.41 -8.63 4.14
CA LEU A 285 -2.35 -9.70 3.82
C LEU A 285 -2.55 -9.78 2.31
N LEU A 286 -2.33 -10.96 1.73
CA LEU A 286 -2.64 -11.30 0.34
C LEU A 286 -4.04 -11.93 0.26
N ASP A 287 -5.04 -11.15 -0.11
CA ASP A 287 -6.47 -11.53 -0.07
C ASP A 287 -7.10 -11.49 -1.46
N ALA A 288 -6.54 -12.27 -2.40
CA ALA A 288 -7.10 -12.42 -3.73
C ALA A 288 -6.86 -13.82 -4.25
N SER A 289 -7.92 -14.50 -4.70
CA SER A 289 -7.78 -15.80 -5.33
C SER A 289 -6.85 -15.73 -6.54
N GLY A 290 -5.81 -16.56 -6.55
CA GLY A 290 -4.79 -16.60 -7.59
C GLY A 290 -3.39 -16.22 -7.10
N GLN A 291 -2.47 -16.10 -8.06
CA GLN A 291 -1.04 -15.95 -7.78
C GLN A 291 -0.60 -14.48 -7.77
N PHE A 292 -0.08 -14.02 -6.63
CA PHE A 292 0.71 -12.80 -6.52
C PHE A 292 2.11 -13.04 -7.05
N THR A 293 2.66 -12.11 -7.84
CA THR A 293 4.03 -12.22 -8.38
C THR A 293 4.84 -10.98 -8.02
N VAL A 294 5.94 -11.17 -7.29
CA VAL A 294 6.82 -10.11 -6.81
C VAL A 294 8.28 -10.48 -7.04
N THR A 295 9.18 -9.49 -6.99
CA THR A 295 10.61 -9.80 -7.10
C THR A 295 11.07 -10.52 -5.84
N ASP A 296 10.90 -9.92 -4.68
CA ASP A 296 11.33 -10.47 -3.39
C ASP A 296 10.27 -10.19 -2.33
N LEU A 297 10.14 -11.07 -1.34
CA LEU A 297 9.38 -10.80 -0.12
C LEU A 297 10.29 -10.97 1.10
N THR A 298 10.50 -9.88 1.84
CA THR A 298 11.12 -9.92 3.16
C THR A 298 10.09 -9.54 4.21
N THR A 299 9.87 -10.44 5.18
CA THR A 299 9.14 -10.13 6.41
C THR A 299 10.18 -9.85 7.49
N GLU A 300 10.26 -8.58 7.89
CA GLU A 300 11.20 -8.10 8.89
C GLU A 300 10.77 -8.55 10.30
N SER A 301 11.70 -8.46 11.26
CA SER A 301 11.43 -8.78 12.67
C SER A 301 10.24 -7.96 13.20
N GLY A 302 9.28 -8.63 13.85
CA GLY A 302 8.01 -8.05 14.29
C GLY A 302 6.96 -7.86 13.18
N GLY A 303 7.30 -8.14 11.93
CA GLY A 303 6.39 -8.11 10.80
C GLY A 303 5.55 -9.38 10.68
N ASN A 304 4.36 -9.25 10.09
CA ASN A 304 3.44 -10.34 9.77
C ASN A 304 3.11 -10.33 8.28
N THR A 305 3.29 -11.47 7.61
CA THR A 305 2.79 -11.69 6.25
C THR A 305 1.75 -12.80 6.30
N GLU A 306 0.56 -12.54 5.78
CA GLU A 306 -0.54 -13.49 5.70
C GLU A 306 -0.88 -13.80 4.24
N ILE A 307 -0.94 -15.10 3.92
CA ILE A 307 -1.44 -15.61 2.64
C ILE A 307 -2.88 -16.07 2.88
N GLY A 308 -3.85 -15.31 2.34
CA GLY A 308 -5.26 -15.64 2.46
C GLY A 308 -5.63 -16.90 1.68
N ALA A 309 -6.78 -17.49 2.02
CA ALA A 309 -7.27 -18.70 1.37
C ALA A 309 -7.46 -18.49 -0.14
N GLY A 310 -6.97 -19.45 -0.94
CA GLY A 310 -6.96 -19.38 -2.39
C GLY A 310 -5.93 -18.43 -3.02
N SER A 311 -5.14 -17.71 -2.21
CA SER A 311 -3.99 -16.92 -2.68
C SER A 311 -2.74 -17.80 -2.78
N THR A 312 -1.88 -17.55 -3.77
CA THR A 312 -0.52 -18.10 -3.83
C THR A 312 0.51 -17.00 -4.08
N LEU A 313 1.77 -17.27 -3.77
CA LEU A 313 2.87 -16.32 -3.96
C LEU A 313 3.97 -16.91 -4.84
N GLN A 314 4.33 -16.18 -5.89
CA GLN A 314 5.56 -16.38 -6.64
C GLN A 314 6.54 -15.23 -6.33
N ALA A 315 7.71 -15.58 -5.82
CA ALA A 315 8.82 -14.65 -5.61
C ALA A 315 10.13 -15.18 -6.21
N THR A 316 11.13 -14.32 -6.32
CA THR A 316 12.52 -14.74 -6.54
C THR A 316 13.16 -15.14 -5.22
N THR A 317 12.96 -14.35 -4.17
CA THR A 317 13.38 -14.70 -2.81
C THR A 317 12.25 -14.54 -1.79
N LEU A 318 12.26 -15.43 -0.80
CA LEU A 318 11.43 -15.36 0.40
C LEU A 318 12.35 -15.32 1.61
N THR A 319 12.25 -14.27 2.43
CA THR A 319 13.00 -14.13 3.67
C THR A 319 12.05 -13.87 4.82
N GLN A 320 12.00 -14.79 5.77
CA GLN A 320 11.41 -14.58 7.10
C GLN A 320 12.55 -14.32 8.08
N LYS A 321 12.44 -13.27 8.89
CA LYS A 321 13.42 -12.99 9.96
C LYS A 321 12.94 -13.57 11.30
N SER A 322 13.86 -13.71 12.25
CA SER A 322 13.48 -14.01 13.63
C SER A 322 12.49 -12.97 14.16
N ASP A 323 11.59 -13.42 15.03
CA ASP A 323 10.44 -12.65 15.55
C ASP A 323 9.43 -12.17 14.47
N SER A 324 9.50 -12.65 13.23
CA SER A 324 8.45 -12.42 12.23
C SER A 324 7.43 -13.57 12.21
N THR A 325 6.26 -13.33 11.63
CA THR A 325 5.21 -14.34 11.46
C THR A 325 4.82 -14.46 9.99
N LEU A 326 4.78 -15.71 9.50
CA LEU A 326 4.12 -16.08 8.26
C LEU A 326 2.83 -16.82 8.61
N THR A 327 1.68 -16.24 8.25
CA THR A 327 0.39 -16.91 8.37
C THR A 327 -0.05 -17.45 7.01
N ILE A 328 -0.51 -18.70 6.94
CA ILE A 328 -1.09 -19.28 5.74
C ILE A 328 -2.47 -19.85 6.08
N ASN A 329 -3.50 -19.33 5.40
CA ASN A 329 -4.86 -19.82 5.53
C ASN A 329 -5.14 -20.82 4.41
N LEU A 330 -5.32 -22.08 4.79
CA LEU A 330 -5.58 -23.19 3.89
C LEU A 330 -7.09 -23.42 3.79
N ASP A 331 -7.50 -23.94 2.64
CA ASP A 331 -8.84 -24.39 2.34
C ASP A 331 -8.81 -25.52 1.29
N SER A 332 -9.97 -26.11 1.00
CA SER A 332 -10.10 -27.22 0.05
C SER A 332 -9.71 -26.89 -1.41
N ASN A 333 -9.45 -25.62 -1.73
CA ASN A 333 -9.03 -25.17 -3.06
C ASN A 333 -7.58 -24.68 -3.08
N THR A 334 -6.86 -24.82 -1.97
CA THR A 334 -5.51 -24.31 -1.86
C THR A 334 -4.60 -25.06 -2.82
N ALA A 335 -3.86 -24.30 -3.63
CA ALA A 335 -2.91 -24.86 -4.57
C ALA A 335 -1.62 -25.25 -3.86
N ASP A 336 -1.08 -26.40 -4.25
CA ASP A 336 0.24 -26.88 -3.83
C ASP A 336 1.27 -26.61 -4.96
N PRO A 337 2.36 -25.86 -4.71
CA PRO A 337 2.72 -25.21 -3.45
C PRO A 337 2.03 -23.85 -3.27
N VAL A 338 1.85 -23.43 -2.01
CA VAL A 338 1.28 -22.10 -1.69
C VAL A 338 2.25 -20.98 -2.06
N ILE A 339 3.54 -21.18 -1.76
CA ILE A 339 4.60 -20.23 -2.07
C ILE A 339 5.66 -20.91 -2.92
N HIS A 340 6.06 -20.28 -4.02
CA HIS A 340 7.20 -20.68 -4.83
C HIS A 340 8.26 -19.58 -4.88
N ALA A 341 9.52 -19.95 -4.63
CA ALA A 341 10.67 -19.06 -4.72
C ALA A 341 11.71 -19.56 -5.72
N ALA A 342 12.02 -18.76 -6.74
CA ALA A 342 12.92 -19.16 -7.84
C ALA A 342 14.43 -19.16 -7.45
N SER A 343 14.79 -18.62 -6.30
CA SER A 343 16.18 -18.56 -5.84
C SER A 343 16.33 -18.90 -4.37
N GLN A 344 16.22 -17.94 -3.45
CA GLN A 344 16.56 -18.17 -2.04
C GLN A 344 15.31 -18.18 -1.16
N VAL A 345 15.19 -19.19 -0.31
CA VAL A 345 14.29 -19.19 0.84
C VAL A 345 15.13 -19.18 2.11
N SER A 346 14.85 -18.23 3.00
CA SER A 346 15.41 -18.16 4.35
C SER A 346 14.26 -18.15 5.35
N LEU A 347 14.19 -19.17 6.21
CA LEU A 347 13.15 -19.34 7.20
C LEU A 347 13.70 -19.05 8.61
N ALA A 348 12.88 -18.40 9.41
CA ALA A 348 13.05 -18.07 10.83
C ALA A 348 11.68 -17.63 11.37
N GLY A 349 11.61 -17.28 12.65
CA GLY A 349 10.36 -16.78 13.25
C GLY A 349 9.26 -17.84 13.32
N THR A 350 8.00 -17.41 13.26
CA THR A 350 6.82 -18.29 13.45
C THR A 350 6.10 -18.56 12.13
N LEU A 351 5.71 -19.81 11.91
CA LEU A 351 4.73 -20.23 10.91
C LEU A 351 3.39 -20.52 11.59
N ASP A 352 2.34 -19.81 11.22
CA ASP A 352 0.98 -20.02 11.69
C ASP A 352 0.11 -20.54 10.54
N ILE A 353 -0.50 -21.71 10.74
CA ILE A 353 -1.35 -22.36 9.74
C ILE A 353 -2.78 -22.42 10.26
N THR A 354 -3.74 -22.07 9.38
CA THR A 354 -5.16 -22.34 9.63
C THR A 354 -5.73 -23.21 8.51
N GLY A 355 -6.76 -24.01 8.81
CA GLY A 355 -7.45 -24.83 7.80
C GLY A 355 -6.69 -26.08 7.36
N VAL A 356 -5.76 -26.61 8.18
CA VAL A 356 -4.94 -27.76 7.76
C VAL A 356 -5.76 -29.01 7.43
N GLY A 357 -6.91 -29.22 8.09
CA GLY A 357 -7.80 -30.36 7.83
C GLY A 357 -8.50 -30.29 6.48
N ASP A 358 -8.41 -29.17 5.76
CA ASP A 358 -8.90 -29.05 4.39
C ASP A 358 -7.91 -29.58 3.35
N VAL A 359 -6.62 -29.73 3.70
CA VAL A 359 -5.55 -30.16 2.78
C VAL A 359 -4.85 -31.46 3.18
N LEU A 360 -4.95 -31.89 4.45
CA LEU A 360 -4.45 -33.18 4.93
C LEU A 360 -5.62 -34.11 5.25
N ASP A 361 -5.44 -35.42 5.04
CA ASP A 361 -6.45 -36.42 5.41
C ASP A 361 -6.80 -36.35 6.90
N SER A 362 -8.09 -36.20 7.19
CA SER A 362 -8.64 -36.07 8.55
C SER A 362 -8.98 -37.41 9.21
N ASP A 363 -8.94 -38.53 8.49
CA ASP A 363 -9.25 -39.87 9.03
C ASP A 363 -8.36 -40.98 8.40
N PRO A 364 -7.02 -40.92 8.60
CA PRO A 364 -6.13 -41.93 8.04
C PRO A 364 -6.39 -43.30 8.68
N ALA A 365 -6.55 -44.35 7.87
CA ALA A 365 -6.79 -45.71 8.35
C ALA A 365 -5.50 -46.44 8.78
N SER A 366 -4.35 -45.96 8.33
CA SER A 366 -3.04 -46.53 8.64
C SER A 366 -1.91 -45.51 8.54
N THR A 367 -0.71 -45.89 9.01
CA THR A 367 0.49 -45.06 8.81
C THR A 367 0.92 -44.92 7.34
N ASP A 368 0.37 -45.74 6.43
CA ASP A 368 0.62 -45.61 4.99
C ASP A 368 -0.30 -44.57 4.33
N ASP A 369 -1.36 -44.17 5.03
CA ASP A 369 -2.34 -43.16 4.58
C ASP A 369 -2.01 -41.76 5.12
N LEU A 370 -0.86 -41.60 5.80
CA LEU A 370 -0.40 -40.29 6.27
C LEU A 370 -0.02 -39.42 5.08
N ASP A 371 -0.61 -38.23 5.03
CA ASP A 371 -0.52 -37.30 3.91
C ASP A 371 0.52 -36.19 4.15
N THR A 372 0.99 -35.62 3.04
CA THR A 372 1.96 -34.52 3.00
C THR A 372 1.49 -33.43 2.03
N PHE A 373 1.59 -32.18 2.45
CA PHE A 373 1.23 -31.01 1.66
C PHE A 373 2.42 -30.03 1.59
N THR A 374 2.82 -29.62 0.38
CA THR A 374 3.94 -28.67 0.25
C THR A 374 3.44 -27.23 0.40
N LEU A 375 3.93 -26.54 1.44
CA LEU A 375 3.63 -25.12 1.65
C LEU A 375 4.54 -24.23 0.81
N ILE A 376 5.86 -24.49 0.86
CA ILE A 376 6.88 -23.65 0.24
C ILE A 376 7.75 -24.53 -0.65
N ALA A 377 7.85 -24.18 -1.92
CA ALA A 377 8.80 -24.78 -2.85
C ALA A 377 9.90 -23.77 -3.25
N SER A 378 11.12 -24.27 -3.40
CA SER A 378 12.29 -23.48 -3.77
C SER A 378 13.13 -24.17 -4.85
N ASP A 379 13.59 -23.40 -5.83
CA ASP A 379 14.52 -23.91 -6.85
C ASP A 379 15.91 -24.23 -6.26
N LYS A 380 16.26 -23.62 -5.11
CA LYS A 380 17.50 -23.87 -4.35
C LYS A 380 17.20 -24.40 -2.95
N THR A 381 18.24 -24.83 -2.25
CA THR A 381 18.13 -25.28 -0.86
C THR A 381 17.57 -24.18 0.04
N ILE A 382 16.56 -24.54 0.83
CA ILE A 382 15.99 -23.72 1.89
C ILE A 382 17.03 -23.57 3.00
N ALA A 383 17.22 -22.34 3.48
CA ALA A 383 18.14 -22.04 4.57
C ALA A 383 17.38 -21.73 5.86
N GLY A 384 17.85 -22.27 6.98
CA GLY A 384 17.16 -22.12 8.26
C GLY A 384 15.92 -23.01 8.36
N ASP A 385 15.11 -22.75 9.38
CA ASP A 385 13.83 -23.37 9.65
C ASP A 385 12.95 -22.38 10.44
N PHE A 386 11.65 -22.61 10.55
CA PHE A 386 10.82 -21.86 11.48
C PHE A 386 11.22 -22.20 12.92
N GLU A 387 11.23 -21.18 13.77
CA GLU A 387 11.49 -21.31 15.21
C GLU A 387 10.27 -21.85 15.96
N LYS A 388 9.08 -21.74 15.33
CA LYS A 388 7.82 -22.22 15.88
C LYS A 388 6.82 -22.50 14.77
N LEU A 389 6.13 -23.62 14.87
CA LEU A 389 4.93 -23.93 14.09
C LEU A 389 3.69 -23.87 14.98
N THR A 390 2.63 -23.22 14.51
CA THR A 390 1.28 -23.40 15.07
C THR A 390 0.31 -23.83 13.98
N VAL A 391 -0.62 -24.71 14.34
CA VAL A 391 -1.60 -25.28 13.42
C VAL A 391 -2.98 -25.21 14.04
N ALA A 392 -3.94 -24.73 13.26
CA ALA A 392 -5.35 -24.69 13.61
C ALA A 392 -6.21 -25.31 12.48
N GLY A 393 -7.39 -25.81 12.85
CA GLY A 393 -8.32 -26.41 11.88
C GLY A 393 -8.03 -27.87 11.56
N MET A 394 -7.26 -28.58 12.40
CA MET A 394 -7.31 -30.05 12.40
C MET A 394 -8.68 -30.52 12.89
N ASP A 395 -9.16 -31.64 12.35
CA ASP A 395 -10.38 -32.27 12.84
C ASP A 395 -10.21 -32.65 14.32
N ALA A 396 -11.20 -32.30 15.14
CA ALA A 396 -11.23 -32.69 16.55
C ALA A 396 -11.46 -34.20 16.72
N ASP A 397 -11.99 -34.86 15.70
CA ASP A 397 -12.17 -36.31 15.65
C ASP A 397 -10.90 -37.04 15.19
N LEU A 398 -9.87 -36.32 14.71
CA LEU A 398 -8.56 -36.90 14.45
C LEU A 398 -8.06 -37.53 15.75
N ALA A 399 -7.54 -38.74 15.61
CA ALA A 399 -7.15 -39.48 16.80
C ALA A 399 -5.97 -38.78 17.51
N ASP A 400 -6.00 -38.79 18.83
CA ASP A 400 -5.00 -38.17 19.73
C ASP A 400 -3.55 -38.60 19.44
N PHE A 401 -3.35 -39.63 18.61
CA PHE A 401 -2.06 -40.15 18.20
C PHE A 401 -1.55 -39.65 16.84
N ILE A 402 -2.28 -38.75 16.18
CA ILE A 402 -1.85 -38.09 14.94
C ILE A 402 -1.59 -36.61 15.23
N THR A 403 -0.51 -36.10 14.65
CA THR A 403 -0.11 -34.69 14.73
C THR A 403 0.35 -34.18 13.36
N VAL A 404 0.70 -32.90 13.29
CA VAL A 404 1.28 -32.27 12.10
C VAL A 404 2.71 -31.85 12.41
N ASP A 405 3.62 -32.32 11.58
CA ASP A 405 5.02 -31.95 11.51
C ASP A 405 5.22 -30.97 10.34
N GLY A 406 5.97 -29.89 10.57
CA GLY A 406 6.41 -28.98 9.52
C GLY A 406 7.91 -29.11 9.32
N ARG A 407 8.33 -29.65 8.18
CA ARG A 407 9.73 -29.99 7.94
C ARG A 407 10.19 -29.65 6.54
N ILE A 408 11.51 -29.49 6.40
CA ILE A 408 12.16 -29.43 5.10
C ILE A 408 12.35 -30.86 4.57
N ASP A 409 11.95 -31.09 3.31
CA ASP A 409 12.08 -32.39 2.65
C ASP A 409 13.53 -32.85 2.49
N ASP A 410 13.74 -34.14 2.18
CA ASP A 410 15.08 -34.73 1.99
C ASP A 410 15.90 -34.04 0.88
N THR A 411 15.24 -33.38 -0.08
CA THR A 411 15.92 -32.65 -1.14
C THR A 411 16.41 -31.27 -0.68
N GLY A 412 15.90 -30.78 0.45
CA GLY A 412 16.19 -29.48 1.02
C GLY A 412 15.45 -28.34 0.33
N LYS A 413 14.43 -28.62 -0.49
CA LYS A 413 13.81 -27.65 -1.42
C LYS A 413 12.34 -27.41 -1.18
N GLN A 414 11.70 -28.23 -0.36
CA GLN A 414 10.31 -28.08 0.00
C GLN A 414 10.19 -27.96 1.50
N TYR A 415 9.33 -27.05 1.95
CA TYR A 415 8.82 -27.05 3.32
C TYR A 415 7.42 -27.65 3.28
N GLU A 416 7.25 -28.76 3.98
CA GLU A 416 6.10 -29.64 3.89
C GLU A 416 5.40 -29.72 5.24
N LEU A 417 4.05 -29.70 5.23
CA LEU A 417 3.25 -30.16 6.36
C LEU A 417 2.98 -31.65 6.16
N THR A 418 3.37 -32.47 7.12
CA THR A 418 3.13 -33.91 7.08
C THR A 418 2.34 -34.35 8.30
N THR A 419 1.33 -35.18 8.09
CA THR A 419 0.71 -35.91 9.22
C THR A 419 1.67 -36.97 9.74
N ALA A 420 1.83 -37.02 11.06
CA ALA A 420 2.79 -37.91 11.73
C ALA A 420 2.17 -38.54 12.98
N LEU A 421 2.78 -39.62 13.46
CA LEU A 421 2.41 -40.18 14.76
C LEU A 421 2.94 -39.28 15.88
N THR A 422 2.12 -39.01 16.90
CA THR A 422 2.59 -38.33 18.12
C THR A 422 3.68 -39.11 18.85
N TRP A 423 3.85 -40.40 18.56
CA TRP A 423 4.99 -41.19 19.02
C TRP A 423 6.35 -40.55 18.66
N TYR A 424 6.42 -39.85 17.53
CA TYR A 424 7.65 -39.25 17.00
C TYR A 424 7.71 -37.73 17.10
N ALA A 425 6.71 -37.09 17.70
CA ALA A 425 6.52 -35.65 17.61
C ALA A 425 7.72 -34.80 18.08
N ASP A 426 8.31 -35.11 19.24
CA ASP A 426 9.47 -34.37 19.79
C ASP A 426 10.73 -34.51 18.92
N ARG A 427 10.86 -35.64 18.20
CA ARG A 427 11.98 -35.85 17.27
C ARG A 427 11.82 -35.01 16.01
N ASP A 428 10.57 -34.82 15.61
CA ASP A 428 10.17 -34.22 14.35
C ASP A 428 9.63 -32.79 14.56
N ASP A 429 9.86 -32.17 15.73
CA ASP A 429 9.41 -30.80 16.11
C ASP A 429 7.94 -30.49 15.77
N ALA A 430 7.08 -31.50 15.94
CA ALA A 430 5.67 -31.41 15.57
C ALA A 430 4.86 -30.54 16.55
N VAL A 431 3.63 -30.18 16.16
CA VAL A 431 2.80 -29.20 16.90
C VAL A 431 2.29 -29.67 18.27
N THR A 432 2.47 -30.94 18.61
CA THR A 432 2.04 -31.54 19.89
C THR A 432 3.19 -32.32 20.51
N ASP A 433 3.33 -32.30 21.82
CA ASP A 433 4.32 -33.11 22.54
C ASP A 433 4.16 -34.62 22.28
N ALA A 434 5.28 -35.35 22.29
CA ALA A 434 5.27 -36.77 22.04
C ALA A 434 4.63 -37.59 23.16
N HIS A 435 3.88 -38.63 22.77
CA HIS A 435 3.35 -39.63 23.69
C HIS A 435 3.06 -40.98 23.02
N GLY A 436 3.08 -42.05 23.82
CA GLY A 436 2.77 -43.41 23.36
C GLY A 436 1.31 -43.83 23.45
N THR A 437 0.39 -42.89 23.68
CA THR A 437 -1.05 -43.20 23.82
C THR A 437 -1.75 -43.22 22.46
N PHE A 438 -2.36 -44.36 22.12
CA PHE A 438 -3.26 -44.51 20.98
C PHE A 438 -4.70 -44.58 21.48
N ASN A 439 -5.43 -43.47 21.44
CA ASN A 439 -6.82 -43.39 21.87
C ASN A 439 -7.79 -43.43 20.67
N LEU A 440 -8.31 -44.62 20.35
CA LEU A 440 -9.32 -44.80 19.29
C LEU A 440 -10.72 -44.80 19.91
N THR A 441 -11.39 -43.64 19.92
CA THR A 441 -12.69 -43.46 20.61
C THR A 441 -13.84 -44.16 19.88
N ASN A 442 -13.84 -44.18 18.55
CA ASN A 442 -14.85 -44.85 17.75
C ASN A 442 -14.75 -46.38 17.90
N ALA A 443 -15.83 -47.00 18.37
CA ALA A 443 -15.87 -48.45 18.65
C ALA A 443 -15.69 -49.33 17.40
N ASP A 444 -16.16 -48.84 16.25
CA ASP A 444 -16.02 -49.54 14.97
C ASP A 444 -14.77 -49.07 14.19
N GLY A 445 -14.06 -48.06 14.71
CA GLY A 445 -12.85 -47.53 14.11
C GLY A 445 -11.65 -48.47 14.27
N SER A 446 -10.77 -48.47 13.28
CA SER A 446 -9.50 -49.20 13.33
C SER A 446 -8.37 -48.38 12.74
N PHE A 447 -7.18 -48.46 13.34
CA PHE A 447 -5.97 -47.85 12.81
C PHE A 447 -4.85 -48.89 12.72
N ALA A 448 -4.16 -48.97 11.58
CA ALA A 448 -3.04 -49.87 11.37
C ALA A 448 -1.69 -49.14 11.41
N VAL A 449 -0.83 -49.57 12.32
CA VAL A 449 0.56 -49.09 12.44
C VAL A 449 1.46 -50.02 11.62
N ASN A 450 1.80 -49.57 10.42
CA ASN A 450 2.67 -50.27 9.47
C ASN A 450 4.13 -49.81 9.56
N THR A 451 4.37 -48.69 10.23
CA THR A 451 5.71 -48.19 10.59
C THR A 451 6.20 -48.82 11.89
N VAL A 452 7.50 -49.14 11.97
CA VAL A 452 8.12 -49.63 13.21
C VAL A 452 8.01 -48.56 14.29
N LEU A 453 7.52 -48.91 15.48
CA LEU A 453 7.59 -48.11 16.70
C LEU A 453 8.88 -48.44 17.46
N GLU A 454 9.80 -47.48 17.52
CA GLU A 454 11.08 -47.59 18.22
C GLU A 454 11.11 -46.75 19.49
N ASN A 455 12.13 -46.94 20.33
CA ASN A 455 12.36 -46.05 21.46
C ASN A 455 12.71 -44.64 20.95
N VAL A 456 12.04 -43.64 21.51
CA VAL A 456 12.35 -42.24 21.27
C VAL A 456 12.92 -41.61 22.53
N ASP A 457 13.76 -40.59 22.35
CA ASP A 457 14.33 -39.86 23.47
C ASP A 457 13.32 -38.83 23.98
N ALA A 458 12.64 -39.16 25.08
CA ALA A 458 11.66 -38.30 25.75
C ALA A 458 12.26 -37.01 26.38
N THR A 459 13.55 -36.71 26.14
CA THR A 459 14.20 -35.48 26.58
C THR A 459 14.49 -34.49 25.46
N LEU A 460 14.14 -34.84 24.20
CA LEU A 460 14.36 -33.97 23.04
C LEU A 460 13.57 -32.66 23.15
N ASP A 461 12.36 -32.71 23.70
CA ASP A 461 11.66 -31.51 24.16
C ASP A 461 11.62 -31.45 25.71
N PRO A 462 12.49 -30.66 26.35
CA PRO A 462 12.47 -30.49 27.80
C PRO A 462 11.24 -29.72 28.31
N ALA A 463 10.45 -29.11 27.42
CA ALA A 463 9.17 -28.48 27.76
C ALA A 463 7.98 -29.46 27.73
N SER A 464 8.18 -30.68 27.20
CA SER A 464 7.15 -31.71 27.05
C SER A 464 6.41 -31.97 28.37
N ALA A 465 5.10 -31.74 28.36
CA ALA A 465 4.25 -31.83 29.53
C ALA A 465 3.67 -33.24 29.75
N THR A 466 3.91 -34.18 28.83
CA THR A 466 3.25 -35.50 28.83
C THR A 466 3.80 -36.42 29.91
N GLY A 467 5.06 -36.22 30.32
CA GLY A 467 5.75 -37.10 31.28
C GLY A 467 5.92 -38.54 30.76
N TRP A 468 5.81 -38.74 29.44
CA TRP A 468 5.98 -40.04 28.79
C TRP A 468 7.45 -40.49 28.86
N ASP A 469 7.66 -41.81 28.88
CA ASP A 469 9.00 -42.41 29.03
C ASP A 469 9.72 -42.65 27.69
N GLY A 470 9.08 -42.30 26.57
CA GLY A 470 9.60 -42.48 25.21
C GLY A 470 9.57 -43.93 24.71
N THR A 471 9.01 -44.86 25.49
CA THR A 471 9.15 -46.30 25.21
C THR A 471 7.88 -47.12 25.45
N SER A 472 6.93 -46.64 26.24
CA SER A 472 5.72 -47.38 26.61
C SER A 472 4.54 -47.06 25.69
N LEU A 473 3.85 -48.10 25.20
CA LEU A 473 2.63 -47.97 24.40
C LEU A 473 1.39 -48.12 25.28
N ILE A 474 0.42 -47.23 25.10
CA ILE A 474 -0.87 -47.29 25.79
C ILE A 474 -2.02 -47.30 24.78
N LYS A 475 -2.74 -48.42 24.67
CA LYS A 475 -3.97 -48.52 23.87
C LYS A 475 -5.19 -48.16 24.71
N GLN A 476 -5.88 -47.10 24.31
CA GLN A 476 -7.11 -46.56 24.92
C GLN A 476 -8.24 -46.44 23.89
N GLY A 477 -9.45 -46.11 24.37
CA GLY A 477 -10.65 -45.98 23.53
C GLY A 477 -11.24 -47.32 23.08
N ALA A 478 -12.47 -47.31 22.59
CA ALA A 478 -13.23 -48.52 22.26
C ALA A 478 -12.78 -49.23 20.97
N GLY A 479 -12.12 -48.53 20.05
CA GLY A 479 -11.72 -49.03 18.73
C GLY A 479 -10.55 -50.00 18.74
N THR A 480 -10.07 -50.34 17.54
CA THR A 480 -9.03 -51.36 17.30
C THR A 480 -7.71 -50.78 16.81
N LEU A 481 -6.63 -50.99 17.55
CA LEU A 481 -5.26 -50.70 17.07
C LEU A 481 -4.65 -51.98 16.50
N ILE A 482 -4.08 -51.91 15.30
CA ILE A 482 -3.46 -53.04 14.61
C ILE A 482 -1.97 -52.73 14.45
N LEU A 483 -1.11 -53.55 15.05
CA LEU A 483 0.35 -53.43 14.92
C LEU A 483 0.83 -54.42 13.86
N ASN A 484 1.29 -53.90 12.72
CA ASN A 484 1.75 -54.69 11.58
C ASN A 484 3.27 -54.74 11.46
N ALA A 485 3.97 -53.71 11.93
CA ALA A 485 5.42 -53.64 11.94
C ALA A 485 6.06 -54.56 13.01
N GLU A 486 7.35 -54.86 12.85
CA GLU A 486 8.18 -55.49 13.89
C GLU A 486 8.69 -54.38 14.82
N ASN A 487 7.97 -54.12 15.91
CA ASN A 487 8.21 -52.99 16.80
C ASN A 487 9.41 -53.24 17.73
N THR A 488 10.18 -52.20 18.04
CA THR A 488 11.43 -52.32 18.82
C THR A 488 11.40 -51.56 20.15
N TYR A 489 10.30 -50.88 20.47
CA TYR A 489 10.16 -50.21 21.75
C TYR A 489 10.35 -51.17 22.94
N THR A 490 10.94 -50.67 24.03
CA THR A 490 11.33 -51.49 25.19
C THR A 490 10.46 -51.24 26.42
N GLY A 491 9.53 -50.28 26.35
CA GLY A 491 8.58 -50.03 27.42
C GLY A 491 7.41 -51.01 27.38
N GLY A 492 6.57 -50.94 28.41
CA GLY A 492 5.44 -51.85 28.54
C GLY A 492 4.32 -51.52 27.54
N THR A 493 3.58 -52.55 27.12
CA THR A 493 2.33 -52.36 26.36
C THR A 493 1.13 -52.44 27.30
N THR A 494 0.46 -51.32 27.54
CA THR A 494 -0.74 -51.24 28.38
C THR A 494 -1.99 -51.16 27.52
N ILE A 495 -2.94 -52.08 27.72
CA ILE A 495 -4.27 -52.02 27.07
C ILE A 495 -5.28 -51.64 28.14
N SER A 496 -5.72 -50.39 28.14
CA SER A 496 -6.72 -49.86 29.07
C SER A 496 -8.11 -49.72 28.45
N GLY A 497 -8.26 -49.90 27.13
CA GLY A 497 -9.55 -49.98 26.43
C GLY A 497 -9.48 -50.53 25.00
N GLY A 498 -10.60 -51.08 24.53
CA GLY A 498 -10.77 -51.55 23.15
C GLY A 498 -9.98 -52.80 22.79
N THR A 499 -9.54 -52.89 21.53
CA THR A 499 -8.81 -54.06 20.99
C THR A 499 -7.42 -53.67 20.50
N LEU A 500 -6.42 -54.48 20.84
CA LEU A 500 -5.08 -54.44 20.23
C LEU A 500 -4.88 -55.73 19.43
N VAL A 501 -4.51 -55.62 18.16
CA VAL A 501 -4.21 -56.75 17.28
C VAL A 501 -2.74 -56.72 16.91
N ALA A 502 -2.00 -57.75 17.30
CA ALA A 502 -0.63 -57.99 16.88
C ALA A 502 -0.65 -59.00 15.72
N THR A 503 -0.18 -58.62 14.53
CA THR A 503 -0.28 -59.49 13.35
C THR A 503 0.94 -60.37 13.12
N ASN A 504 2.04 -60.13 13.85
CA ASN A 504 3.23 -60.97 13.86
C ASN A 504 3.78 -61.12 15.30
N VAL A 505 4.76 -62.03 15.50
CA VAL A 505 5.30 -62.37 16.84
C VAL A 505 6.12 -61.25 17.47
N ASP A 506 6.65 -60.34 16.65
CA ASP A 506 7.49 -59.21 17.04
C ASP A 506 6.71 -57.87 16.90
N ALA A 507 5.38 -57.94 16.73
CA ALA A 507 4.53 -56.76 16.62
C ALA A 507 4.33 -56.05 17.97
N LEU A 508 4.62 -56.74 19.07
CA LEU A 508 4.74 -56.11 20.38
C LEU A 508 6.23 -55.92 20.66
N GLY A 509 6.60 -54.77 21.22
CA GLY A 509 7.96 -54.49 21.64
C GLY A 509 8.49 -55.47 22.69
N SER A 510 9.71 -55.24 23.16
CA SER A 510 10.44 -56.20 24.01
C SER A 510 10.21 -56.07 25.52
N GLY A 511 9.36 -55.13 25.95
CA GLY A 511 9.12 -54.73 27.35
C GLY A 511 8.01 -55.45 28.11
#